data_AF-A0A1G7BXR1-F1
#
_entry.id   AF-A0A1G7BXR1-F1
#
_cell.length_a   1.000
_cell.length_b   1.000
_cell.length_c   1.000
_cell.angle_alpha   90.00
_cell.angle_beta   90.00
_cell.angle_gamma   90.00
#
_symmetry.space_group_name_H-M   'P 1'
#
loop_
_entity.id
_entity.type
_entity.pdbx_description
1 polymer ?
#
loop_
_entity_poly.entity_id
_entity_poly.type
_entity_poly.pdbx_seq_one_letter_code
_entity_poly.pdbx_strand_id
1 'polypeptide(L)' 'MKKEQIIQALYDANTLEAIEKAGDDWSAFYQSASQEDKEYLANGMRQFADYVIEKSKQSTREMQEVLAEFEALKLVESQQ' A
#
# COMPACT_ATOMS: atom_id res chain seq x y z
N MET A 1 -18.45 7.83 9.18
CA MET A 1 -17.34 8.14 8.25
C MET A 1 -17.92 8.21 6.85
N LYS A 2 -17.46 9.12 5.97
CA LYS A 2 -17.91 9.16 4.56
C LYS A 2 -17.12 8.16 3.72
N LYS A 3 -17.69 7.67 2.62
CA LYS A 3 -17.05 6.69 1.72
C LYS A 3 -15.67 7.14 1.21
N GLU A 4 -15.51 8.43 0.95
CA GLU A 4 -14.23 9.03 0.52
C GLU A 4 -13.17 8.95 1.61
N GLN A 5 -13.57 9.16 2.88
CA GLN A 5 -12.65 9.10 4.02
C GLN A 5 -12.19 7.68 4.32
N ILE A 6 -13.01 6.67 4.04
CA ILE A 6 -12.66 5.26 4.19
C ILE A 6 -11.56 4.87 3.20
N ILE A 7 -11.70 5.28 1.94
CA ILE A 7 -10.66 5.03 0.94
C ILE A 7 -9.38 5.78 1.30
N GLN A 8 -9.48 7.05 1.72
CA GLN A 8 -8.31 7.81 2.14
C GLN A 8 -7.59 7.16 3.34
N ALA A 9 -8.33 6.61 4.30
CA ALA A 9 -7.75 5.93 5.45
C ALA A 9 -6.89 4.71 5.07
N LEU A 10 -7.21 4.02 3.96
CA LEU A 10 -6.35 2.95 3.43
C LEU A 10 -5.01 3.50 2.93
N TYR A 11 -5.01 4.62 2.23
CA TYR A 11 -3.79 5.25 1.71
C TYR A 11 -2.91 5.88 2.81
N ASP A 12 -3.54 6.41 3.87
CA ASP A 12 -2.84 7.04 4.98
C ASP A 12 -2.28 6.02 6.00
N ALA A 13 -2.72 4.76 5.92
CA ALA A 13 -2.30 3.72 6.84
C ALA A 13 -0.81 3.36 6.66
N ASN A 14 -0.02 3.57 7.72
CA ASN A 14 1.42 3.35 7.74
C ASN A 14 1.87 2.27 8.74
N THR A 15 0.92 1.61 9.39
CA THR A 15 1.13 0.49 10.32
C THR A 15 0.15 -0.64 10.00
N LEU A 16 0.47 -1.87 10.41
CA LEU A 16 -0.43 -3.00 10.24
C LEU A 16 -1.76 -2.77 10.97
N GLU A 17 -1.73 -2.21 12.19
CA GLU A 17 -2.95 -1.91 12.94
C GLU A 17 -3.82 -0.85 12.23
N ALA A 18 -3.20 0.16 11.62
CA ALA A 18 -3.95 1.15 10.83
C ALA A 18 -4.57 0.55 9.56
N ILE A 19 -3.86 -0.37 8.90
CA ILE A 19 -4.37 -1.09 7.72
C ILE A 19 -5.56 -1.96 8.10
N GLU A 20 -5.42 -2.76 9.17
CA GLU A 20 -6.49 -3.61 9.68
C GLU A 20 -7.72 -2.78 10.03
N LYS A 21 -7.53 -1.69 10.79
CA LYS A 21 -8.61 -0.77 11.14
C LYS A 21 -9.31 -0.17 9.91
N ALA A 22 -8.54 0.30 8.91
CA ALA A 22 -9.11 0.86 7.69
C ALA A 22 -9.87 -0.20 6.87
N GLY A 23 -9.40 -1.45 6.86
CA GLY A 23 -10.08 -2.60 6.26
C GLY A 23 -11.40 -2.94 6.97
N ASP A 24 -11.40 -2.91 8.30
CA ASP A 24 -12.59 -3.12 9.11
C ASP A 24 -13.64 -2.01 8.89
N ASP A 25 -13.20 -0.75 8.88
CA ASP A 25 -14.05 0.41 8.60
C ASP A 25 -14.66 0.32 7.18
N TRP A 26 -13.87 -0.13 6.20
CA TRP A 26 -14.35 -0.37 4.83
C TRP A 26 -15.40 -1.48 4.79
N SER A 27 -15.14 -2.62 5.44
CA SER A 27 -16.06 -3.77 5.47
C SER A 27 -17.38 -3.40 6.14
N ALA A 28 -17.32 -2.74 7.30
CA ALA A 28 -18.49 -2.31 8.05
C ALA A 28 -19.37 -1.35 7.24
N PHE A 29 -18.76 -0.36 6.57
CA PHE A 29 -19.52 0.56 5.73
C PHE A 29 -20.11 -0.15 4.51
N TYR A 30 -19.31 -0.96 3.82
CA TYR A 30 -19.72 -1.68 2.61
C TYR A 30 -20.97 -2.53 2.82
N GLN A 31 -21.09 -3.21 3.97
CA GLN A 31 -22.24 -4.06 4.27
C GLN A 31 -23.57 -3.29 4.30
N SER A 32 -23.56 -2.07 4.85
CA SER A 32 -24.75 -1.21 4.98
C SER A 32 -24.96 -0.24 3.80
N ALA A 33 -24.00 -0.16 2.88
CA ALA A 33 -23.97 0.83 1.82
C ALA A 33 -25.02 0.58 0.72
N SER A 34 -25.43 1.68 0.07
CA SER A 34 -26.20 1.63 -1.17
C SER A 34 -25.41 0.93 -2.28
N GLN A 35 -26.07 0.49 -3.36
CA GLN A 35 -25.40 -0.15 -4.48
C GLN A 35 -24.35 0.78 -5.14
N GLU A 36 -24.69 2.06 -5.32
CA GLU A 36 -23.79 3.08 -5.86
C GLU A 36 -22.54 3.25 -4.97
N ASP A 37 -22.74 3.30 -3.65
CA ASP A 37 -21.63 3.43 -2.70
C ASP A 37 -20.77 2.17 -2.66
N LYS A 38 -21.36 0.98 -2.80
CA LYS A 38 -20.61 -0.28 -2.92
C LYS A 38 -19.72 -0.29 -4.15
N GLU A 39 -20.23 0.15 -5.30
CA GLU A 39 -19.45 0.25 -6.53
C GLU A 39 -18.30 1.24 -6.38
N TYR A 40 -18.56 2.40 -5.76
CA TYR A 40 -17.52 3.37 -5.43
C TYR A 40 -16.43 2.76 -4.55
N LEU A 41 -16.81 2.09 -3.47
CA LEU A 41 -15.89 1.50 -2.51
C LEU A 41 -15.09 0.33 -3.09
N ALA A 42 -15.72 -0.51 -3.92
CA ALA A 42 -15.04 -1.60 -4.61
C ALA A 42 -14.01 -1.08 -5.62
N ASN A 43 -14.35 0.00 -6.34
CA ASN A 43 -13.40 0.64 -7.25
C ASN A 43 -12.24 1.29 -6.50
N GLY A 44 -12.51 1.99 -5.40
CA GLY A 44 -11.47 2.56 -4.54
C GLY A 44 -10.53 1.49 -3.96
N MET A 45 -11.08 0.36 -3.50
CA MET A 45 -10.27 -0.76 -3.01
C MET A 45 -9.38 -1.37 -4.11
N ARG A 46 -9.90 -1.48 -5.34
CA ARG A 46 -9.09 -1.93 -6.50
C ARG A 46 -7.92 -0.99 -6.78
N GLN A 47 -8.19 0.31 -6.81
CA GLN A 47 -7.14 1.33 -7.02
C GLN A 47 -6.10 1.32 -5.90
N PHE A 48 -6.52 1.10 -4.65
CA PHE A 48 -5.61 0.96 -3.53
C PHE A 48 -4.74 -0.31 -3.66
N ALA A 49 -5.33 -1.44 -4.05
CA ALA A 49 -4.57 -2.68 -4.28
C ALA A 49 -3.51 -2.52 -5.39
N ASP A 50 -3.87 -1.89 -6.51
CA ASP A 50 -2.93 -1.60 -7.60
C ASP A 50 -1.79 -0.68 -7.12
N TYR A 51 -2.10 0.34 -6.32
CA TYR A 51 -1.10 1.21 -5.70
C TYR A 51 -0.12 0.43 -4.80
N VAL A 52 -0.63 -0.44 -3.93
CA VAL A 52 0.21 -1.27 -3.04
C VAL A 52 1.11 -2.21 -3.85
N ILE A 53 0.60 -2.84 -4.90
CA ILE A 53 1.38 -3.72 -5.78
C ILE A 53 2.53 -2.94 -6.44
N GLU A 54 2.25 -1.77 -7.00
CA GLU A 54 3.28 -0.95 -7.66
C GLU A 54 4.31 -0.43 -6.65
N LYS A 55 3.88 -0.01 -5.45
CA LYS A 55 4.81 0.39 -4.37
C LYS A 55 5.68 -0.76 -3.90
N SER A 56 5.14 -1.97 -3.80
CA SER A 56 5.92 -3.17 -3.47
C SER A 56 6.98 -3.47 -4.53
N LYS A 57 6.63 -3.35 -5.82
CA LYS A 57 7.59 -3.52 -6.92
C LYS A 57 8.68 -2.45 -6.87
N GLN A 58 8.31 -1.20 -6.64
CA GLN A 58 9.24 -0.09 -6.51
C GLN A 58 10.22 -0.32 -5.36
N SER A 59 9.72 -0.61 -4.16
CA SER A 59 10.55 -0.88 -2.98
C SER A 59 11.51 -2.06 -3.19
N THR A 60 11.06 -3.11 -3.89
CA THR A 60 11.93 -4.24 -4.24
C THR A 60 13.08 -3.82 -5.15
N ARG A 61 12.82 -2.97 -6.15
CA ARG A 61 13.87 -2.47 -7.05
C ARG A 61 14.86 -1.58 -6.31
N GLU A 62 14.37 -0.65 -5.50
CA GLU A 62 15.22 0.23 -4.68
C GLU A 62 16.12 -0.58 -3.73
N MET A 63 15.60 -1.65 -3.13
CA MET A 63 16.40 -2.55 -2.30
C MET A 63 17.50 -3.27 -3.11
N GLN A 64 17.19 -3.73 -4.33
CA GLN A 64 18.17 -4.37 -5.21
C GLN A 64 19.29 -3.42 -5.61
N GLU A 65 18.96 -2.15 -5.87
CA GLU A 65 19.94 -1.10 -6.19
C GLU A 65 20.89 -0.86 -5.01
N VAL A 66 20.34 -0.68 -3.79
CA VAL A 66 21.15 -0.48 -2.57
C VAL A 66 22.06 -1.67 -2.29
N LEU A 67 21.57 -2.91 -2.48
CA LEU A 67 22.39 -4.11 -2.29
C LEU A 67 23.51 -4.20 -3.31
N ALA A 68 23.23 -3.89 -4.59
CA ALA A 68 24.24 -3.88 -5.64
C ALA A 68 25.34 -2.82 -5.37
N GLU A 69 24.96 -1.62 -4.93
CA GLU A 69 25.91 -0.58 -4.54
C GLU A 69 26.79 -1.02 -3.36
N PHE A 70 26.18 -1.64 -2.34
CA PHE A 70 26.91 -2.16 -1.18
C PHE A 70 27.91 -3.26 -1.56
N GLU A 71 27.50 -4.20 -2.44
CA GLU A 71 28.40 -5.24 -2.95
C GLU A 71 29.55 -4.67 -3.78
N ALA A 72 29.28 -3.67 -4.62
CA ALA A 72 30.31 -2.98 -5.41
C ALA A 72 31.35 -2.28 -4.51
N LEU A 73 30.90 -1.59 -3.46
CA LEU A 73 31.80 -0.94 -2.50
C LEU A 73 32.70 -1.95 -1.78
N LYS A 74 32.13 -3.08 -1.32
CA LYS A 74 32.92 -4.15 -0.69
C LYS A 74 33.99 -4.73 -1.61
N LEU A 75 33.70 -4.87 -2.90
CA LEU A 75 34.67 -5.36 -3.87
C LEU A 75 35.83 -4.37 -4.06
N VAL A 76 35.54 -3.08 -4.10
CA VAL A 76 36.57 -2.03 -4.19
C VAL A 76 37.45 -2.00 -2.95
N GLU A 77 36.86 -2.06 -1.75
CA GLU A 77 37.60 -2.10 -0.48
C GLU A 77 38.48 -3.35 -0.34
N SER A 78 38.05 -4.49 -0.88
CA SER A 78 38.81 -5.75 -0.83
C SER A 78 39.97 -5.80 -1.84
N GLN A 79 40.01 -4.85 -2.79
CA GLN A 79 41.06 -4.74 -3.82
C GLN A 79 42.11 -3.67 -3.48
N GLN A 80 41.97 -2.95 -2.36
CA GLN A 80 42.94 -1.99 -1.81
C GLN A 80 43.77 -2.63 -0.69
#